data_AF-A0A6I3C964-F1
#
_entry.id   AF-A0A6I3C964-F1
#
_cell.length_a   1.000
_cell.length_b   1.000
_cell.length_c   1.000
_cell.angle_alpha   90.00
_cell.angle_beta   90.00
_cell.angle_gamma   90.00
#
_symmetry.space_group_name_H-M   'P 1'
#
loop_
_entity.id
_entity.type
_entity.pdbx_description
1 polymer ?
#
loop_
_entity_poly.entity_id
_entity_poly.type
_entity_poly.pdbx_seq_one_letter_code
_entity_poly.pdbx_strand_id
1 'polypeptide(L)' 'MTDRPLRLRFAPSPTGFFHVGGARTALYNWAIAQRE' A
#
# COMPACT_ATOMS: atom_id res chain seq x y z
N MET A 1 20.59 -10.25 10.58
CA MET A 1 19.16 -10.12 10.25
C MET A 1 18.93 -8.66 9.96
N THR A 2 18.64 -8.31 8.71
CA THR A 2 18.78 -6.94 8.21
C THR A 2 17.79 -6.00 8.89
N ASP A 3 18.31 -5.03 9.64
CA ASP A 3 17.59 -3.87 10.19
C ASP A 3 17.22 -2.93 9.03
N ARG A 4 16.24 -3.34 8.21
CA ARG A 4 15.73 -2.48 7.13
C ARG A 4 14.25 -2.27 7.37
N PRO A 5 13.78 -1.02 7.35
CA PRO A 5 12.37 -0.74 7.52
C PRO A 5 11.56 -1.41 6.42
N LEU A 6 10.39 -1.94 6.77
CA LEU A 6 9.46 -2.55 5.83
C LEU A 6 9.04 -1.54 4.75
N ARG A 7 9.15 -1.90 3.46
CA ARG A 7 8.77 -1.04 2.34
C ARG A 7 7.65 -1.67 1.52
N LEU A 8 6.48 -1.04 1.55
CA LEU A 8 5.30 -1.45 0.79
C LEU A 8 5.03 -0.46 -0.35
N ARG A 9 4.44 -0.94 -1.44
CA ARG A 9 4.03 -0.09 -2.58
C ARG A 9 2.61 -0.42 -3.02
N PHE A 10 1.91 0.60 -3.49
CA PHE A 10 0.62 0.45 -4.16
C PHE A 10 0.72 1.08 -5.56
N ALA A 11 0.44 0.29 -6.59
CA ALA A 11 0.53 0.70 -7.99
C ALA A 11 -0.85 0.54 -8.65
N PRO A 12 -1.75 1.52 -8.54
CA PRO A 12 -3.05 1.47 -9.20
C PRO A 12 -2.89 1.59 -10.72
N SER A 13 -3.94 1.20 -11.46
CA SER A 13 -4.01 1.50 -12.89
C SER A 13 -3.94 3.02 -13.11
N PRO A 14 -3.12 3.51 -14.06
CA PRO A 14 -3.07 4.93 -14.41
C PRO A 14 -4.28 5.36 -15.25
N THR A 15 -5.12 4.41 -15.68
CA THR A 15 -6.32 4.64 -16.46
C THR A 15 -7.58 4.32 -15.66
N GLY A 16 -8.66 5.06 -15.96
CA GLY A 16 -9.95 4.92 -15.29
C GLY A 16 -10.00 5.61 -13.92
N PHE A 17 -11.15 5.48 -13.25
CA PHE A 17 -11.34 6.06 -11.92
C PHE A 17 -10.83 5.12 -10.82
N PHE A 18 -10.30 5.73 -9.77
CA PHE A 18 -9.97 5.02 -8.55
C PHE A 18 -11.22 4.41 -7.93
N HIS A 19 -11.19 3.11 -7.65
CA HIS A 19 -12.32 2.37 -7.08
C HIS A 19 -12.02 1.89 -5.65
N VAL A 20 -13.08 1.54 -4.93
CA VAL A 20 -13.01 1.13 -3.51
C VAL A 20 -12.07 -0.05 -3.26
N GLY A 21 -11.93 -0.96 -4.22
CA GLY A 21 -10.96 -2.05 -4.17
C GLY A 21 -9.51 -1.57 -4.08
N GLY A 22 -9.16 -0.56 -4.89
CA GLY A 22 -7.85 0.11 -4.82
C GLY A 22 -7.64 0.86 -3.51
N ALA A 23 -8.68 1.53 -3.01
CA ALA A 23 -8.64 2.24 -1.72
C ALA A 23 -8.30 1.30 -0.56
N ARG A 24 -8.96 0.14 -0.51
CA ARG A 24 -8.71 -0.88 0.51
C ARG A 24 -7.25 -1.32 0.52
N THR A 25 -6.71 -1.67 -0.65
CA THR A 25 -5.30 -2.12 -0.77
C THR A 25 -4.31 -1.05 -0.35
N ALA A 26 -4.53 0.21 -0.74
CA ALA A 26 -3.67 1.32 -0.33
C ALA A 26 -3.68 1.51 1.20
N LEU A 27 -4.86 1.45 1.82
CA LEU A 27 -5.03 1.60 3.28
C LEU A 27 -4.39 0.45 4.06
N TYR A 28 -4.50 -0.79 3.57
CA TYR A 28 -3.80 -1.93 4.19
C TYR A 28 -2.29 -1.76 4.14
N ASN A 29 -1.74 -1.39 2.98
CA ASN A 29 -0.30 -1.16 2.85
C ASN A 29 0.18 -0.05 3.80
N TRP A 30 -0.58 1.04 3.92
CA TRP A 30 -0.29 2.10 4.87
C TRP A 30 -0.35 1.61 6.32
N ALA A 31 -1.40 0.88 6.71
CA ALA A 31 -1.57 0.39 8.07
C ALA A 31 -0.48 -0.61 8.49
N ILE A 32 -0.01 -1.45 7.57
CA ILE A 32 1.10 -2.38 7.83
C ILE A 32 2.41 -1.61 7.98
N ALA A 33 2.67 -0.63 7.12
CA ALA A 33 3.88 0.20 7.20
C ALA A 33 3.96 1.05 8.48
N GLN A 34 2.82 1.30 9.16
CA GLN A 34 2.77 2.01 10.44
C GLN A 34 2.91 1.10 11.66
N ARG A 35 2.68 -0.21 11.50
CA ARG A 35 2.72 -1.20 12.61
C ARG A 35 4.09 -1.85 12.78
N GLU A 36 4.92 -1.79 11.74
CA GLU A 36 6.34 -2.16 11.73
C GLU A 36 7.20 -0.93 11.95
#